data_AF-A0AAE9L7L8-F1
#
_entry.id   AF-A0AAE9L7L8-F1
#
_cell.length_a   1.000
_cell.length_b   1.000
_cell.length_c   1.000
_cell.angle_alpha   90.00
_cell.angle_beta   90.00
_cell.angle_gamma   90.00
#
_symmetry.space_group_name_H-M   'P 1'
#
loop_
_entity.id
_entity.type
_entity.pdbx_description
1 polymer ?
#
loop_
_entity_poly.entity_id
_entity_poly.type
_entity_poly.pdbx_seq_one_letter_code
_entity_poly.pdbx_strand_id
1 'polypeptide(L)'
;MNNVREEFFEINFIKQNKILFLILLFSLLLNGCSEKPTNEKQHTVDSTKPSTQVIEQKVVTEPGSAAQEQGRNSNTVNPINKRNGNSDADSDTLDQFIKKIQPQNEQLQKILKEDLDHDGKPEYVLAFGIEKEIYNIFVVREDDGYHIIDKLEDPVIVVHINTDVKIMKLDQTDQKFIVVYSIGDGGAYSEGFSIYALENNHIKSINSDFPNATGQGIRTLKDTDHDGVFESVDYYEFSDTQEHTIVVYQKYDGTGPEKRRFCIKIKVKSLYIQATLRL
;
A
#
# COMPACT_ATOMS: atom_id res chain seq x y z
N MET A 1 40.36 -27.22 -10.11
CA MET A 1 41.10 -25.95 -9.88
C MET A 1 40.17 -24.75 -10.09
N ASN A 2 39.05 -24.64 -9.35
CA ASN A 2 38.07 -23.56 -9.54
C ASN A 2 37.81 -22.69 -8.30
N ASN A 3 38.42 -22.97 -7.15
CA ASN A 3 38.14 -22.22 -5.91
C ASN A 3 38.91 -20.89 -5.75
N VAL A 4 39.81 -20.52 -6.65
CA VAL A 4 40.65 -19.32 -6.49
C VAL A 4 40.10 -18.11 -7.28
N ARG A 5 39.09 -18.32 -8.14
CA ARG A 5 38.60 -17.27 -9.05
C ARG A 5 37.44 -16.44 -8.51
N GLU A 6 36.69 -16.94 -7.52
CA GLU A 6 35.56 -16.22 -6.93
C GLU A 6 35.97 -15.26 -5.81
N GLU A 7 36.93 -15.63 -4.96
CA GLU A 7 37.40 -14.75 -3.87
C GLU A 7 38.06 -13.45 -4.40
N PHE A 8 38.68 -13.50 -5.59
CA PHE A 8 39.30 -12.32 -6.19
C PHE A 8 38.30 -11.32 -6.79
N PHE A 9 37.08 -11.77 -7.10
CA PHE A 9 36.03 -10.91 -7.66
C PHE A 9 35.27 -10.18 -6.54
N GLU A 10 34.99 -10.85 -5.42
CA GLU A 10 34.29 -10.23 -4.28
C GLU A 10 35.13 -9.17 -3.56
N ILE A 11 36.44 -9.41 -3.37
CA ILE A 11 37.31 -8.47 -2.66
C ILE A 11 37.49 -7.14 -3.43
N ASN A 12 37.45 -7.18 -4.77
CA ASN A 12 37.56 -5.97 -5.60
C ASN A 12 36.23 -5.18 -5.66
N PHE A 13 35.08 -5.86 -5.70
CA PHE A 13 33.77 -5.20 -5.67
C PHE A 13 33.53 -4.43 -4.37
N ILE A 14 33.91 -5.01 -3.23
CA ILE A 14 33.76 -4.37 -1.91
C ILE A 14 34.68 -3.15 -1.74
N LYS A 15 35.87 -3.14 -2.35
CA LYS A 15 36.79 -1.99 -2.29
C LYS A 15 36.32 -0.81 -3.17
N GLN A 16 35.76 -1.10 -4.34
CA GLN A 16 35.35 -0.06 -5.29
C GLN A 16 34.09 0.68 -4.81
N ASN A 17 33.15 -0.01 -4.16
CA ASN A 17 31.93 0.59 -3.62
C ASN A 17 32.16 1.41 -2.34
N LYS A 18 33.18 1.10 -1.53
CA LYS A 18 33.53 1.91 -0.34
C LYS A 18 34.02 3.32 -0.70
N ILE A 19 34.73 3.46 -1.82
CA ILE A 19 35.23 4.77 -2.27
C ILE A 19 34.07 5.65 -2.77
N LEU A 20 33.10 5.06 -3.49
CA LEU A 20 31.93 5.78 -3.97
C LEU A 20 31.05 6.29 -2.81
N PHE A 21 30.88 5.46 -1.77
CA PHE A 21 30.14 5.82 -0.56
C PHE A 21 30.82 6.93 0.25
N LEU A 22 32.16 6.93 0.30
CA LEU A 22 32.94 7.97 0.99
C LEU A 22 32.85 9.33 0.26
N ILE A 23 32.82 9.33 -1.08
CA ILE A 23 32.67 10.56 -1.89
C ILE A 23 31.27 11.17 -1.70
N LEU A 24 30.22 10.34 -1.63
CA LEU A 24 28.85 10.78 -1.38
C LEU A 24 28.66 11.40 0.02
N LEU A 25 29.38 10.89 1.02
CA LEU A 25 29.36 11.44 2.39
C LEU A 25 30.03 12.82 2.47
N PHE A 26 31.09 13.06 1.71
CA PHE A 26 31.80 14.34 1.69
C PHE A 26 31.03 15.47 0.99
N SER A 27 30.22 15.15 -0.03
CA SER A 27 29.38 16.14 -0.72
C SER A 27 28.17 16.59 0.12
N LEU A 28 27.69 15.77 1.05
CA LEU A 28 26.64 16.14 2.01
C LEU A 28 27.15 17.06 3.13
N LEU A 29 28.45 16.98 3.48
CA LEU A 29 29.05 17.81 4.53
C LEU A 29 29.45 19.23 4.06
N LEU A 30 29.44 19.50 2.76
CA LEU A 30 29.84 20.80 2.19
C LEU A 30 28.68 21.76 1.89
N ASN A 31 27.43 21.34 2.11
CA ASN A 31 26.23 22.19 1.95
C ASN A 31 25.54 22.49 3.29
N GLY A 32 26.33 22.79 4.32
CA GLY A 32 25.85 23.28 5.61
C GLY A 32 25.60 24.80 5.60
N CYS A 33 24.32 25.16 5.49
CA CYS A 33 23.62 26.38 5.92
C CYS A 33 24.44 27.67 6.15
N SER A 34 24.29 28.64 5.24
CA SER A 34 24.44 30.06 5.54
C SER A 34 23.06 30.64 5.86
N GLU A 35 22.74 30.82 7.15
CA GLU A 35 21.61 31.63 7.59
C GLU A 35 21.97 33.13 7.50
N LYS A 36 21.12 33.91 6.82
CA LYS A 36 21.03 35.37 7.00
C LYS A 36 19.69 35.69 7.63
N PRO A 37 19.63 36.50 8.70
CA PRO A 37 18.37 36.92 9.29
C PRO A 37 17.79 38.09 8.48
N THR A 38 16.53 37.99 8.07
CA THR A 38 15.76 39.14 7.57
C THR A 38 14.82 39.58 8.67
N ASN A 39 15.04 40.80 9.14
CA ASN A 39 14.28 41.47 10.18
C ASN A 39 13.34 42.45 9.46
N GLU A 40 12.03 42.19 9.44
CA GLU A 40 11.04 43.20 9.05
C GLU A 40 9.75 43.08 9.89
N LYS A 41 9.73 43.92 10.93
CA LYS A 41 8.62 44.71 11.49
C LYS A 41 7.18 44.17 11.43
N GLN A 42 6.65 44.01 12.64
CA GLN A 42 5.22 44.06 12.99
C GLN A 42 4.51 45.27 12.37
N HIS A 43 3.33 45.03 11.81
CA HIS A 43 2.25 46.01 11.76
C HIS A 43 1.00 45.44 12.42
N THR A 44 0.72 45.98 13.60
CA THR A 44 -0.53 45.88 14.35
C THR A 44 -1.59 46.72 13.63
N VAL A 45 -2.77 46.16 13.35
CA VAL A 45 -4.01 46.94 13.18
C VAL A 45 -5.15 46.18 13.84
N ASP A 46 -5.85 46.89 14.71
CA ASP A 46 -6.93 46.44 15.57
C ASP A 46 -8.22 46.05 14.83
N SER A 47 -8.89 45.11 15.52
CA SER A 47 -10.31 44.73 15.53
C SER A 47 -11.35 45.65 14.86
N THR A 48 -12.24 45.06 14.07
CA THR A 48 -13.62 45.57 13.93
C THR A 48 -14.62 44.41 13.81
N LYS A 49 -15.55 44.38 14.76
CA LYS A 49 -16.70 43.45 14.88
C LYS A 49 -17.80 43.84 13.89
N PRO A 50 -18.64 42.88 13.44
CA PRO A 50 -20.08 43.01 13.72
C PRO A 50 -20.71 41.65 14.12
N SER A 51 -21.41 41.59 15.25
CA SER A 51 -22.88 41.65 15.41
C SER A 51 -23.62 40.35 15.02
N THR A 52 -24.00 39.62 16.06
CA THR A 52 -24.94 38.50 16.12
C THR A 52 -26.32 38.85 15.54
N GLN A 53 -26.97 37.91 14.84
CA GLN A 53 -28.40 37.64 15.02
C GLN A 53 -28.72 36.16 14.76
N VAL A 54 -29.41 35.58 15.74
CA VAL A 54 -30.03 34.26 15.78
C VAL A 54 -31.47 34.42 15.31
N ILE A 55 -31.97 33.54 14.43
CA ILE A 55 -33.40 33.21 14.37
C ILE A 55 -33.55 31.69 14.24
N GLU A 56 -34.30 31.18 15.19
CA GLU A 56 -34.75 29.81 15.43
C GLU A 56 -36.02 29.53 14.59
N GLN A 57 -36.17 28.32 14.03
CA GLN A 57 -37.51 27.80 13.73
C GLN A 57 -37.58 26.28 13.89
N LYS A 58 -38.72 25.85 14.42
CA LYS A 58 -38.99 24.66 15.23
C LYS A 58 -40.05 23.77 14.54
N VAL A 59 -39.74 22.47 14.35
CA VAL A 59 -40.61 21.24 14.43
C VAL A 59 -41.71 21.15 13.31
N VAL A 60 -42.17 20.02 12.75
CA VAL A 60 -42.63 18.72 13.30
C VAL A 60 -42.84 17.67 12.16
N THR A 61 -42.65 16.39 12.49
CA THR A 61 -43.36 15.15 12.04
C THR A 61 -43.08 14.44 10.70
N GLU A 62 -42.57 13.21 10.86
CA GLU A 62 -42.72 11.97 10.06
C GLU A 62 -44.21 11.54 9.85
N PRO A 63 -44.59 10.43 9.16
CA PRO A 63 -43.78 9.29 8.65
C PRO A 63 -44.13 8.73 7.25
N GLY A 64 -43.30 7.80 6.76
CA GLY A 64 -43.83 6.62 6.05
C GLY A 64 -43.04 6.07 4.85
N SER A 65 -42.57 4.83 5.03
CA SER A 65 -42.44 3.78 4.01
C SER A 65 -41.21 3.78 3.08
N ALA A 66 -40.32 2.78 3.24
CA ALA A 66 -40.28 1.64 2.32
C ALA A 66 -39.13 0.65 2.64
N ALA A 67 -39.49 -0.63 2.55
CA ALA A 67 -38.71 -1.77 2.05
C ALA A 67 -37.32 -2.09 2.65
N GLN A 68 -37.35 -3.18 3.39
CA GLN A 68 -36.27 -4.01 3.90
C GLN A 68 -35.61 -4.79 2.75
N GLU A 69 -34.37 -4.44 2.37
CA GLU A 69 -33.56 -5.27 1.46
C GLU A 69 -32.78 -6.32 2.25
N GLN A 70 -33.10 -7.58 1.96
CA GLN A 70 -32.38 -8.77 2.42
C GLN A 70 -31.05 -8.88 1.67
N GLY A 71 -29.95 -8.49 2.33
CA GLY A 71 -28.60 -8.86 1.92
C GLY A 71 -28.40 -10.37 2.03
N ARG A 72 -28.47 -11.07 0.90
CA ARG A 72 -28.03 -12.46 0.79
C ARG A 72 -26.51 -12.49 0.69
N ASN A 73 -25.91 -13.09 1.69
CA ASN A 73 -24.48 -13.40 1.77
C ASN A 73 -24.06 -14.28 0.58
N SER A 74 -23.12 -13.80 -0.22
CA SER A 74 -22.52 -14.54 -1.32
C SER A 74 -21.55 -15.61 -0.80
N ASN A 75 -21.63 -16.77 -1.47
CA ASN A 75 -21.11 -18.05 -1.04
C ASN A 75 -19.57 -18.14 -1.08
N THR A 76 -19.01 -18.70 -0.02
CA THR A 76 -17.73 -19.40 -0.04
C THR A 76 -17.85 -20.64 -0.94
N VAL A 77 -17.11 -20.70 -2.04
CA VAL A 77 -17.00 -21.92 -2.87
C VAL A 77 -15.58 -22.48 -2.76
N ASN A 78 -15.46 -23.67 -2.18
CA ASN A 78 -14.26 -24.51 -2.24
C ASN A 78 -14.25 -25.36 -3.53
N PRO A 79 -13.08 -25.85 -3.98
CA PRO A 79 -12.85 -26.15 -5.39
C PRO A 79 -13.09 -27.61 -5.83
N ILE A 80 -13.27 -27.73 -7.14
CA ILE A 80 -12.95 -28.84 -8.07
C ILE A 80 -13.88 -30.07 -8.02
N ASN A 81 -14.82 -30.09 -8.97
CA ASN A 81 -15.41 -31.32 -9.50
C ASN A 81 -14.77 -31.63 -10.87
N LYS A 82 -14.10 -32.79 -10.97
CA LYS A 82 -13.66 -33.41 -12.24
C LYS A 82 -14.87 -33.59 -13.16
N ARG A 83 -14.78 -33.13 -14.40
CA ARG A 83 -15.68 -33.56 -15.47
C ARG A 83 -14.88 -33.97 -16.71
N ASN A 84 -14.94 -35.27 -17.01
CA ASN A 84 -14.61 -35.82 -18.31
C ASN A 84 -15.65 -35.36 -19.33
N GLY A 85 -15.19 -34.96 -20.51
CA GLY A 85 -16.02 -34.74 -21.68
C GLY A 85 -15.16 -34.29 -22.86
N ASN A 86 -14.99 -35.18 -23.84
CA ASN A 86 -14.45 -34.81 -25.15
C ASN A 86 -15.43 -33.86 -25.86
N SER A 87 -14.96 -32.68 -26.26
CA SER A 87 -15.48 -31.94 -27.42
C SER A 87 -14.37 -31.03 -27.95
N ASP A 88 -13.84 -31.34 -29.13
CA ASP A 88 -13.08 -30.40 -29.94
C ASP A 88 -14.03 -29.29 -30.44
N ALA A 89 -13.83 -28.05 -30.00
CA ALA A 89 -14.16 -26.79 -30.69
C ALA A 89 -13.83 -25.59 -29.77
N ASP A 90 -12.82 -24.81 -30.17
CA ASP A 90 -12.68 -23.35 -30.01
C ASP A 90 -13.40 -22.74 -28.78
N SER A 91 -12.73 -22.69 -27.62
CA SER A 91 -13.29 -21.98 -26.47
C SER A 91 -12.26 -21.04 -25.85
N ASP A 92 -12.44 -19.75 -26.10
CA ASP A 92 -11.79 -18.61 -25.46
C ASP A 92 -12.14 -18.53 -23.96
N THR A 93 -11.87 -19.62 -23.23
CA THR A 93 -12.10 -19.66 -21.79
C THR A 93 -11.00 -18.90 -21.07
N LEU A 94 -11.35 -18.26 -19.95
CA LEU A 94 -10.38 -17.60 -19.07
C LEU A 94 -9.23 -18.54 -18.68
N ASP A 95 -9.51 -19.82 -18.42
CA ASP A 95 -8.50 -20.83 -18.08
C ASP A 95 -7.47 -21.04 -19.20
N GLN A 96 -7.90 -21.04 -20.47
CA GLN A 96 -7.00 -21.15 -21.61
C GLN A 96 -6.18 -19.86 -21.77
N PHE A 97 -6.81 -18.70 -21.57
CA PHE A 97 -6.11 -17.43 -21.59
C PHE A 97 -5.05 -17.32 -20.49
N ILE A 98 -5.39 -17.69 -19.25
CA ILE A 98 -4.47 -17.75 -18.10
C ILE A 98 -3.25 -18.61 -18.45
N LYS A 99 -3.45 -19.83 -18.98
CA LYS A 99 -2.35 -20.71 -19.38
C LYS A 99 -1.46 -20.11 -20.48
N LYS A 100 -2.04 -19.31 -21.38
CA LYS A 100 -1.31 -18.63 -22.46
C LYS A 100 -0.41 -17.51 -21.96
N ILE A 101 -0.85 -16.77 -20.93
CA ILE A 101 -0.11 -15.62 -20.39
C ILE A 101 0.77 -15.98 -19.17
N GLN A 102 0.62 -17.18 -18.62
CA GLN A 102 1.36 -17.65 -17.45
C GLN A 102 2.87 -17.58 -17.68
N PRO A 103 3.63 -16.83 -16.85
CA PRO A 103 5.08 -16.77 -16.96
C PRO A 103 5.74 -18.14 -16.72
N GLN A 104 6.92 -18.33 -17.31
CA GLN A 104 7.65 -19.60 -17.19
C GLN A 104 8.04 -19.86 -15.72
N ASN A 105 7.78 -21.09 -15.25
CA ASN A 105 8.07 -21.56 -13.88
C ASN A 105 7.23 -20.92 -12.77
N GLU A 106 6.33 -19.99 -13.08
CA GLU A 106 5.38 -19.44 -12.12
C GLU A 106 4.06 -20.19 -12.18
N GLN A 107 3.31 -20.18 -11.08
CA GLN A 107 1.96 -20.72 -10.99
C GLN A 107 0.98 -19.59 -10.72
N LEU A 108 -0.27 -19.76 -11.14
CA LEU A 108 -1.33 -18.86 -10.76
C LEU A 108 -1.60 -19.01 -9.25
N GLN A 109 -1.32 -17.95 -8.51
CA GLN A 109 -1.47 -17.88 -7.05
C GLN A 109 -2.85 -17.33 -6.67
N LYS A 110 -3.36 -16.35 -7.43
CA LYS A 110 -4.63 -15.69 -7.11
C LYS A 110 -5.36 -15.21 -8.36
N ILE A 111 -6.68 -15.32 -8.33
CA ILE A 111 -7.62 -14.66 -9.26
C ILE A 111 -8.56 -13.81 -8.42
N LEU A 112 -8.62 -12.52 -8.70
CA LEU A 112 -9.64 -11.62 -8.16
C LEU A 112 -10.46 -11.09 -9.33
N LYS A 113 -11.79 -10.97 -9.15
CA LYS A 113 -12.69 -10.46 -10.17
C LYS A 113 -13.49 -9.29 -9.60
N GLU A 114 -13.44 -8.15 -10.25
CA GLU A 114 -14.14 -6.95 -9.82
C GLU A 114 -14.24 -5.92 -10.95
N ASP A 115 -15.28 -5.09 -10.94
CA ASP A 115 -15.36 -3.87 -11.77
C ASP A 115 -14.57 -2.75 -11.10
N LEU A 116 -13.35 -2.51 -11.59
CA LEU A 116 -12.33 -1.62 -11.02
C LEU A 116 -12.45 -0.17 -11.50
N ASP A 117 -12.99 0.05 -12.71
CA ASP A 117 -13.18 1.39 -13.30
C ASP A 117 -14.65 1.81 -13.43
N HIS A 118 -15.58 0.98 -12.93
CA HIS A 118 -17.02 1.24 -12.87
C HIS A 118 -17.70 1.37 -14.24
N ASP A 119 -17.17 0.71 -15.27
CA ASP A 119 -17.77 0.69 -16.60
C ASP A 119 -18.85 -0.41 -16.76
N GLY A 120 -19.06 -1.22 -15.71
CA GLY A 120 -20.01 -2.33 -15.68
C GLY A 120 -19.45 -3.64 -16.25
N LYS A 121 -18.20 -3.66 -16.71
CA LYS A 121 -17.46 -4.85 -17.12
C LYS A 121 -16.41 -5.18 -16.06
N PRO A 122 -16.35 -6.43 -15.57
CA PRO A 122 -15.39 -6.78 -14.54
C PRO A 122 -14.01 -7.08 -15.12
N GLU A 123 -12.97 -6.67 -14.41
CA GLU A 123 -11.58 -7.06 -14.61
C GLU A 123 -11.23 -8.29 -13.76
N TYR A 124 -10.22 -9.01 -14.25
CA TYR A 124 -9.55 -10.08 -13.54
C TYR A 124 -8.14 -9.62 -13.17
N VAL A 125 -7.83 -9.60 -11.88
CA VAL A 125 -6.47 -9.43 -11.37
C VAL A 125 -5.87 -10.83 -11.16
N LEU A 126 -4.90 -11.17 -11.99
CA LEU A 126 -4.26 -12.47 -12.05
C LEU A 126 -2.85 -12.36 -11.48
N ALA A 127 -2.64 -12.93 -10.28
CA ALA A 127 -1.34 -12.93 -9.61
C ALA A 127 -0.63 -14.28 -9.84
N PHE A 128 0.58 -14.23 -10.37
CA PHE A 128 1.45 -15.36 -10.63
C PHE A 128 2.74 -15.25 -9.81
N GLY A 129 3.26 -16.41 -9.42
CA GLY A 129 4.56 -16.50 -8.78
C GLY A 129 4.93 -17.91 -8.32
N ILE A 130 5.98 -18.03 -7.51
CA ILE A 130 6.55 -19.32 -7.09
C ILE A 130 6.29 -19.50 -5.59
N GLU A 131 5.85 -20.70 -5.21
CA GLU A 131 5.49 -21.02 -3.82
C GLU A 131 4.47 -20.02 -3.24
N LYS A 132 4.90 -19.09 -2.38
CA LYS A 132 4.06 -18.05 -1.77
C LYS A 132 4.43 -16.64 -2.22
N GLU A 133 5.42 -16.52 -3.09
CA GLU A 133 5.91 -15.25 -3.61
C GLU A 133 5.13 -14.90 -4.88
N ILE A 134 4.80 -13.61 -5.04
CA ILE A 134 4.08 -13.08 -6.19
C ILE A 134 5.04 -12.20 -7.00
N TYR A 135 5.18 -12.46 -8.30
CA TYR A 135 6.11 -11.71 -9.15
C TYR A 135 5.41 -10.97 -10.29
N ASN A 136 4.40 -11.58 -10.91
CA ASN A 136 3.69 -10.99 -12.03
C ASN A 136 2.21 -10.85 -11.70
N ILE A 137 1.69 -9.62 -11.81
CA ILE A 137 0.27 -9.35 -11.62
C ILE A 137 -0.25 -8.69 -12.89
N PHE A 138 -1.17 -9.38 -13.58
CA PHE A 138 -1.82 -8.88 -14.78
C PHE A 138 -3.24 -8.46 -14.47
N VAL A 139 -3.70 -7.40 -15.13
CA VAL A 139 -5.11 -6.99 -15.15
C VAL A 139 -5.66 -7.30 -16.53
N VAL A 140 -6.74 -8.08 -16.56
CA VAL A 140 -7.31 -8.67 -17.77
C VAL A 140 -8.79 -8.32 -17.85
N ARG A 141 -9.28 -7.97 -19.04
CA ARG A 141 -10.72 -7.76 -19.29
C ARG A 141 -11.20 -8.69 -20.39
N GLU A 142 -12.47 -9.05 -20.30
CA GLU A 142 -13.20 -9.75 -21.36
C GLU A 142 -14.02 -8.73 -22.15
N ASP A 143 -13.63 -8.51 -23.39
CA ASP A 143 -14.40 -7.75 -24.38
C ASP A 143 -14.76 -8.69 -25.53
N ASP A 144 -14.16 -8.49 -26.71
CA ASP A 144 -14.19 -9.45 -27.83
C ASP A 144 -13.14 -10.56 -27.60
N GLY A 145 -13.22 -11.20 -26.44
CA GLY A 145 -12.23 -12.13 -25.90
C GLY A 145 -11.36 -11.53 -24.78
N TYR A 146 -10.63 -12.41 -24.09
CA TYR A 146 -9.73 -12.02 -23.02
C TYR A 146 -8.47 -11.33 -23.56
N HIS A 147 -8.11 -10.19 -22.97
CA HIS A 147 -6.87 -9.49 -23.26
C HIS A 147 -6.30 -8.86 -21.98
N ILE A 148 -4.98 -8.67 -21.96
CA ILE A 148 -4.31 -7.94 -20.88
C ILE A 148 -4.57 -6.45 -21.10
N ILE A 149 -5.16 -5.79 -20.10
CA ILE A 149 -5.27 -4.34 -20.04
C ILE A 149 -3.89 -3.77 -19.70
N ASP A 150 -3.31 -4.26 -18.60
CA ASP A 150 -2.01 -3.82 -18.12
C ASP A 150 -1.35 -4.85 -17.20
N LYS A 151 -0.08 -4.61 -16.87
CA LYS A 151 0.68 -5.34 -15.85
C LYS A 151 1.08 -4.36 -14.75
N LEU A 152 0.95 -4.77 -13.48
CA LEU A 152 1.45 -3.96 -12.38
C LEU A 152 2.98 -3.91 -12.43
N GLU A 153 3.54 -2.70 -12.43
CA GLU A 153 4.95 -2.44 -12.22
C GLU A 153 5.23 -2.26 -10.74
N ASP A 154 6.30 -2.88 -10.24
CA ASP A 154 6.67 -2.83 -8.83
C ASP A 154 7.41 -1.51 -8.51
N PRO A 155 6.85 -0.61 -7.69
CA PRO A 155 7.48 0.65 -7.34
C PRO A 155 8.53 0.49 -6.21
N VAL A 156 8.58 -0.65 -5.52
CA VAL A 156 9.47 -0.85 -4.38
C VAL A 156 10.89 -1.16 -4.89
N ILE A 157 11.79 -0.20 -4.71
CA ILE A 157 13.18 -0.25 -5.23
C ILE A 157 14.16 -1.06 -4.38
N VAL A 158 13.74 -1.53 -3.20
CA VAL A 158 14.55 -2.35 -2.30
C VAL A 158 14.15 -3.82 -2.42
N VAL A 159 15.04 -4.73 -2.00
CA VAL A 159 14.79 -6.17 -2.04
C VAL A 159 13.62 -6.54 -1.14
N HIS A 160 12.59 -7.14 -1.71
CA HIS A 160 11.35 -7.51 -1.05
C HIS A 160 10.66 -8.65 -1.80
N ILE A 161 9.64 -9.23 -1.17
CA ILE A 161 8.77 -10.27 -1.72
C ILE A 161 7.33 -9.79 -1.60
N ASN A 162 6.57 -9.82 -2.71
CA ASN A 162 5.13 -9.61 -2.66
C ASN A 162 4.44 -10.91 -2.18
N THR A 163 3.54 -10.78 -1.22
CA THR A 163 2.96 -11.91 -0.47
C THR A 163 1.44 -12.03 -0.59
N ASP A 164 0.76 -10.92 -0.89
CA ASP A 164 -0.69 -10.93 -1.10
C ASP A 164 -1.13 -9.81 -2.05
N VAL A 165 -2.26 -10.03 -2.71
CA VAL A 165 -2.93 -9.05 -3.57
C VAL A 165 -4.38 -8.98 -3.16
N LYS A 166 -4.92 -7.78 -2.95
CA LYS A 166 -6.33 -7.56 -2.59
C LYS A 166 -6.93 -6.48 -3.48
N ILE A 167 -8.26 -6.51 -3.61
CA ILE A 167 -9.02 -5.38 -4.13
C ILE A 167 -9.74 -4.76 -2.95
N MET A 168 -9.56 -3.45 -2.75
CA MET A 168 -10.02 -2.73 -1.56
C MET A 168 -10.65 -1.38 -1.92
N LYS A 169 -11.72 -1.02 -1.22
CA LYS A 169 -12.24 0.35 -1.15
C LYS A 169 -11.46 1.08 -0.05
N LEU A 170 -10.78 2.18 -0.38
CA LEU A 170 -9.86 2.87 0.53
C LEU A 170 -10.35 4.24 1.00
N ASP A 171 -11.44 4.72 0.43
CA ASP A 171 -12.15 5.91 0.89
C ASP A 171 -13.67 5.74 0.70
N GLN A 172 -14.40 6.83 0.89
CA GLN A 172 -15.86 6.82 0.76
C GLN A 172 -16.33 6.82 -0.71
N THR A 173 -15.45 7.06 -1.68
CA THR A 173 -15.78 6.95 -3.10
C THR A 173 -15.87 5.49 -3.50
N ASP A 174 -16.69 5.14 -4.49
CA ASP A 174 -16.83 3.74 -4.89
C ASP A 174 -15.60 3.14 -5.57
N GLN A 175 -14.56 3.95 -5.82
CA GLN A 175 -13.30 3.53 -6.41
C GLN A 175 -12.69 2.36 -5.64
N LYS A 176 -12.30 1.34 -6.39
CA LYS A 176 -11.59 0.17 -5.87
C LYS A 176 -10.13 0.23 -6.31
N PHE A 177 -9.25 -0.20 -5.43
CA PHE A 177 -7.82 -0.21 -5.63
C PHE A 177 -7.28 -1.62 -5.54
N ILE A 178 -6.26 -1.92 -6.34
CA ILE A 178 -5.46 -3.14 -6.16
C ILE A 178 -4.39 -2.81 -5.13
N VAL A 179 -4.34 -3.58 -4.04
CA VAL A 179 -3.36 -3.43 -2.97
C VAL A 179 -2.46 -4.66 -2.96
N VAL A 180 -1.16 -4.46 -3.14
CA VAL A 180 -0.14 -5.50 -3.09
C VAL A 180 0.61 -5.37 -1.77
N TYR A 181 0.66 -6.43 -0.97
CA TYR A 181 1.40 -6.47 0.30
C TYR A 181 2.75 -7.13 0.12
N SER A 182 3.76 -6.61 0.80
CA SER A 182 5.14 -6.98 0.61
C SER A 182 5.86 -7.16 1.94
N ILE A 183 6.84 -8.06 1.99
CA ILE A 183 7.74 -8.25 3.12
C ILE A 183 9.19 -8.16 2.67
N GLY A 184 10.11 -7.82 3.58
CA GLY A 184 11.54 -7.81 3.28
C GLY A 184 12.11 -9.19 3.03
N ASP A 185 13.02 -9.30 2.08
CA ASP A 185 13.84 -10.49 1.83
C ASP A 185 15.29 -10.18 2.23
N GLY A 186 15.78 -10.79 3.32
CA GLY A 186 17.11 -10.49 3.87
C GLY A 186 17.24 -10.41 5.40
N GLY A 187 16.26 -10.90 6.17
CA GLY A 187 16.39 -11.12 7.62
C GLY A 187 16.07 -9.91 8.52
N ALA A 188 15.88 -8.73 7.96
CA ALA A 188 15.29 -7.58 8.64
C ALA A 188 13.75 -7.65 8.52
N TYR A 189 13.03 -7.51 9.63
CA TYR A 189 11.55 -7.52 9.62
C TYR A 189 11.05 -6.21 8.98
N SER A 190 10.66 -6.29 7.71
CA SER A 190 9.94 -5.24 7.01
C SER A 190 8.62 -5.75 6.44
N GLU A 191 7.60 -4.91 6.57
CA GLU A 191 6.31 -5.07 5.92
C GLU A 191 5.92 -3.76 5.26
N GLY A 192 5.28 -3.84 4.10
CA GLY A 192 4.71 -2.69 3.43
C GLY A 192 3.70 -3.05 2.36
N PHE A 193 3.32 -2.06 1.57
CA PHE A 193 2.31 -2.22 0.55
C PHE A 193 2.48 -1.24 -0.61
N SER A 194 1.89 -1.58 -1.75
CA SER A 194 1.71 -0.72 -2.91
C SER A 194 0.24 -0.67 -3.31
N ILE A 195 -0.24 0.51 -3.70
CA ILE A 195 -1.63 0.79 -4.08
C ILE A 195 -1.67 1.19 -5.55
N TYR A 196 -2.58 0.59 -6.29
CA TYR A 196 -2.77 0.84 -7.70
C TYR A 196 -4.25 1.13 -8.02
N ALA A 197 -4.48 2.01 -8.98
CA ALA A 197 -5.79 2.25 -9.56
C ALA A 197 -5.78 1.92 -11.06
N LEU A 198 -6.93 1.51 -11.58
CA LEU A 198 -7.16 1.42 -13.02
C LEU A 198 -7.78 2.74 -13.50
N GLU A 199 -7.05 3.49 -14.32
CA GLU A 199 -7.50 4.75 -14.90
C GLU A 199 -7.30 4.70 -16.42
N ASN A 200 -8.38 4.84 -17.20
CA ASN A 200 -8.33 4.84 -18.68
C ASN A 200 -7.61 3.62 -19.27
N ASN A 201 -7.94 2.42 -18.80
CA ASN A 201 -7.29 1.16 -19.21
C ASN A 201 -5.77 1.11 -18.95
N HIS A 202 -5.28 1.89 -17.98
CA HIS A 202 -3.90 1.85 -17.54
C HIS A 202 -3.81 1.73 -16.02
N ILE A 203 -2.87 0.93 -15.56
CA ILE A 203 -2.60 0.79 -14.14
C ILE A 203 -1.65 1.90 -13.70
N LYS A 204 -2.06 2.62 -12.67
CA LYS A 204 -1.30 3.71 -12.09
C LYS A 204 -0.97 3.40 -10.65
N SER A 205 0.31 3.49 -10.29
CA SER A 205 0.73 3.47 -8.89
C SER A 205 0.27 4.76 -8.21
N ILE A 206 -0.53 4.61 -7.16
CA ILE A 206 -1.09 5.71 -6.37
C ILE A 206 -0.15 6.03 -5.22
N ASN A 207 0.28 5.00 -4.49
CA ASN A 207 1.22 5.12 -3.40
C ASN A 207 1.97 3.80 -3.22
N SER A 208 3.18 3.87 -2.68
CA SER A 208 3.96 2.73 -2.23
C SER A 208 4.63 3.09 -0.93
N ASP A 209 4.33 2.34 0.11
CA ASP A 209 4.92 2.54 1.43
C ASP A 209 5.59 1.26 1.91
N PHE A 210 6.91 1.28 1.83
CA PHE A 210 7.77 0.19 2.24
C PHE A 210 9.02 0.77 2.94
N PRO A 211 9.49 0.16 4.04
CA PRO A 211 10.63 0.70 4.78
C PRO A 211 11.92 0.76 3.94
N ASN A 212 12.45 1.97 3.75
CA ASN A 212 13.65 2.23 2.96
C ASN A 212 14.93 2.34 3.84
N ALA A 213 16.11 2.20 3.20
CA ALA A 213 17.48 2.39 3.72
C ALA A 213 18.00 1.42 4.79
N THR A 214 17.18 1.01 5.78
CA THR A 214 17.55 -0.01 6.79
C THR A 214 16.78 -1.32 6.60
N GLY A 215 15.75 -1.33 5.75
CA GLY A 215 14.90 -2.50 5.49
C GLY A 215 14.12 -2.97 6.72
N GLN A 216 13.99 -2.14 7.76
CA GLN A 216 13.27 -2.46 9.00
C GLN A 216 12.11 -1.50 9.21
N GLY A 217 10.95 -2.05 9.57
CA GLY A 217 9.76 -1.27 9.91
C GLY A 217 8.49 -1.94 9.43
N ILE A 218 7.36 -1.50 9.97
CA ILE A 218 6.06 -2.01 9.56
C ILE A 218 5.28 -0.85 8.96
N ARG A 219 4.78 -1.02 7.74
CA ARG A 219 3.89 -0.11 7.04
C ARG A 219 2.60 -0.84 6.75
N THR A 220 1.50 -0.33 7.27
CA THR A 220 0.19 -1.00 7.14
C THR A 220 -0.87 -0.03 6.67
N LEU A 221 -1.77 -0.54 5.86
CA LEU A 221 -2.97 0.17 5.45
C LEU A 221 -4.11 -0.15 6.45
N LYS A 222 -4.63 0.86 7.16
CA LYS A 222 -5.64 0.68 8.22
C LYS A 222 -6.67 1.80 8.19
N ASP A 223 -7.93 1.47 8.40
CA ASP A 223 -8.97 2.44 8.78
C ASP A 223 -8.98 2.54 10.31
N THR A 224 -8.35 3.59 10.84
CA THR A 224 -8.07 3.69 12.28
C THR A 224 -9.28 4.12 13.09
N ASP A 225 -10.12 5.00 12.55
CA ASP A 225 -11.30 5.53 13.23
C ASP A 225 -12.64 4.99 12.71
N HIS A 226 -12.60 4.03 11.77
CA HIS A 226 -13.74 3.32 11.20
C HIS A 226 -14.68 4.25 10.41
N ASP A 227 -14.13 5.28 9.76
CA ASP A 227 -14.87 6.24 8.94
C ASP A 227 -14.95 5.83 7.45
N GLY A 228 -14.33 4.70 7.10
CA GLY A 228 -14.24 4.18 5.73
C GLY A 228 -13.09 4.79 4.92
N VAL A 229 -12.23 5.62 5.52
CA VAL A 229 -11.03 6.19 4.89
C VAL A 229 -9.79 5.56 5.50
N PHE A 230 -9.03 4.86 4.67
CA PHE A 230 -7.82 4.19 5.11
C PHE A 230 -6.63 5.16 5.19
N GLU A 231 -5.76 4.89 6.15
CA GLU A 231 -4.49 5.53 6.35
C GLU A 231 -3.33 4.57 6.08
N SER A 232 -2.24 5.09 5.51
CA SER A 232 -0.92 4.50 5.74
C SER A 232 -0.52 4.74 7.19
N VAL A 233 -0.14 3.66 7.87
CA VAL A 233 0.26 3.67 9.27
C VAL A 233 1.66 3.08 9.41
N ASP A 234 2.58 3.94 9.84
CA ASP A 234 4.00 3.62 9.95
C ASP A 234 4.36 3.40 11.40
N TYR A 235 5.00 2.26 11.67
CA TYR A 235 5.56 1.95 12.98
C TYR A 235 7.08 2.13 12.94
N TYR A 236 7.58 3.00 13.80
CA TYR A 236 9.00 3.20 14.07
C TYR A 236 9.27 2.78 15.50
N GLU A 237 9.95 1.65 15.66
CA GLU A 237 10.32 1.12 16.98
C GLU A 237 11.76 1.50 17.32
N PHE A 238 11.96 1.98 18.55
CA PHE A 238 13.25 2.36 19.08
C PHE A 238 13.58 1.48 20.29
N SER A 239 14.64 0.69 20.14
CA SER A 239 15.15 -0.24 21.16
C SER A 239 16.00 0.48 22.21
N ASP A 240 15.45 1.51 22.85
CA ASP A 240 16.06 2.15 24.01
C ASP A 240 15.53 1.59 25.33
N THR A 241 15.97 2.15 26.46
CA THR A 241 15.58 1.67 27.81
C THR A 241 14.09 1.73 28.09
N GLN A 242 13.29 2.46 27.30
CA GLN A 242 11.87 2.68 27.52
C GLN A 242 10.99 2.16 26.37
N GLU A 243 11.56 1.42 25.39
CA GLU A 243 10.86 0.84 24.24
C GLU A 243 9.88 1.84 23.61
N HIS A 244 10.39 2.85 22.92
CA HIS A 244 9.56 3.86 22.27
C HIS A 244 9.05 3.39 20.92
N THR A 245 7.79 3.73 20.62
CA THR A 245 7.21 3.56 19.29
C THR A 245 6.64 4.88 18.83
N ILE A 246 7.08 5.37 17.68
CA ILE A 246 6.40 6.44 16.96
C ILE A 246 5.47 5.78 15.94
N VAL A 247 4.19 6.14 16.00
CA VAL A 247 3.21 5.75 14.99
C VAL A 247 2.84 6.98 14.18
N VAL A 248 3.07 6.92 12.87
CA VAL A 248 2.70 7.99 11.94
C VAL A 248 1.48 7.55 11.15
N TYR A 249 0.54 8.45 10.92
CA TYR A 249 -0.67 8.22 10.16
C TYR A 249 -0.74 9.26 9.04
N GLN A 250 -1.02 8.81 7.83
CA GLN A 250 -1.25 9.66 6.67
C GLN A 250 -2.35 9.01 5.83
N LYS A 251 -3.16 9.79 5.10
CA LYS A 251 -4.16 9.20 4.18
C LYS A 251 -3.47 8.24 3.21
N TYR A 252 -4.14 7.16 2.81
CA TYR A 252 -3.56 6.08 1.99
C TYR A 252 -2.85 6.55 0.71
N ASP A 253 -3.30 7.64 0.10
CA ASP A 253 -2.74 8.22 -1.13
C ASP A 253 -1.60 9.23 -0.87
N GLY A 254 -1.14 9.34 0.38
CA GLY A 254 -0.12 10.31 0.80
C GLY A 254 -0.63 11.76 0.86
N THR A 255 -1.92 12.01 0.59
CA THR A 255 -2.47 13.37 0.66
C THR A 255 -2.92 13.75 2.07
N GLY A 256 -3.01 15.05 2.34
CA GLY A 256 -3.47 15.56 3.63
C GLY A 256 -2.40 15.59 4.71
N PRO A 257 -2.77 16.02 5.94
CA PRO A 257 -1.83 16.21 7.02
C PRO A 257 -1.40 14.88 7.64
N GLU A 258 -0.10 14.79 7.91
CA GLU A 258 0.47 13.72 8.72
C GLU A 258 0.11 13.92 10.19
N LYS A 259 -0.28 12.84 10.88
CA LYS A 259 -0.52 12.81 12.34
C LYS A 259 0.50 11.87 12.99
N ARG A 260 1.01 12.24 14.16
CA ARG A 260 1.95 11.41 14.92
C ARG A 260 1.40 11.05 16.29
N ARG A 261 1.68 9.82 16.74
CA ARG A 261 1.44 9.35 18.11
C ARG A 261 2.74 8.78 18.66
N PHE A 262 3.13 9.25 19.84
CA PHE A 262 4.26 8.72 20.59
C PHE A 262 3.77 7.75 21.66
N CYS A 263 4.28 6.52 21.65
CA CYS A 263 3.98 5.48 22.62
C CYS A 263 5.26 5.12 23.37
N ILE A 264 5.18 5.02 24.70
CA ILE A 264 6.29 4.62 25.57
C ILE A 264 5.89 3.33 26.28
N LYS A 265 6.74 2.31 26.24
CA LYS A 265 6.55 1.10 27.04
C LYS A 265 7.59 1.01 28.13
N ILE A 266 7.30 1.65 29.26
CA ILE A 266 8.18 1.59 30.43
C ILE A 266 8.08 0.19 31.04
N LYS A 267 9.16 -0.59 30.98
CA LYS A 267 9.33 -1.82 31.77
C LYS A 267 9.55 -1.46 33.25
N VAL A 268 8.51 -1.01 33.94
CA VAL A 268 8.47 -1.06 35.40
C VAL A 268 7.74 -2.34 35.78
N LYS A 269 8.22 -3.06 36.79
CA LYS A 269 7.43 -4.13 37.44
C LYS A 269 6.04 -3.56 37.75
N SER A 270 5.03 -3.94 36.95
CA SER A 270 3.61 -3.62 37.12
C SER A 270 3.19 -2.14 37.05
N LEU A 271 3.22 -1.51 35.87
CA LEU A 271 2.23 -0.47 35.51
C LEU A 271 2.23 -0.18 34.00
N TYR A 272 1.06 -0.24 33.35
CA TYR A 272 0.86 0.22 31.96
C TYR A 272 0.34 1.67 31.98
N ILE A 273 1.05 2.61 31.35
CA ILE A 273 0.57 3.99 31.14
C ILE A 273 0.57 4.26 29.64
N GLN A 274 -0.61 4.51 29.07
CA GLN A 274 -0.78 4.93 27.69
C GLN A 274 -0.95 6.46 27.66
N ALA A 275 0.09 7.20 27.30
CA ALA A 275 0.01 8.65 27.14
C ALA A 275 -0.16 8.99 25.65
N THR A 276 -1.24 9.68 25.29
CA THR A 276 -1.45 10.21 23.93
C THR A 276 -1.07 11.68 23.94
N LEU A 277 0.06 12.03 23.32
CA LEU A 277 0.37 13.42 22.99
C LEU A 277 -0.17 13.71 21.59
N ARG A 278 -1.09 14.68 21.45
CA ARG A 278 -1.44 15.27 20.15
C ARG A 278 -0.53 16.49 19.98
N LEU A 279 0.33 16.46 18.95
CA LEU A 279 1.12 17.60 18.51
C LEU A 279 0.47 18.22 17.28
#